data_AF-A0A6G1PWP2-F1
#
_entry.id   AF-A0A6G1PWP2-F1
#
_cell.length_a   1.000
_cell.length_b   1.000
_cell.length_c   1.000
_cell.angle_alpha   90.00
_cell.angle_beta   90.00
_cell.angle_gamma   90.00
#
_symmetry.space_group_name_H-M   'P 1'
#
loop_
_entity.id
_entity.type
_entity.pdbx_description
1 polymer ?
#
loop_
_entity_poly.entity_id
_entity_poly.type
_entity_poly.pdbx_seq_one_letter_code
_entity_poly.pdbx_strand_id
1 'polypeptide(L)'
;MSGIWRGMSSLSIKILTEATVLSPCPGFVSARSKFTKARIPKELFAERSKEHEKYGGDPDQPHKLHIVTRVKSVMRRPHWEKEMVKHLGLQKANTPVIHKNTPAVNSQLKFVKHLVRIQPLKTPYGLPTEQDMADTYINSKGELIVHRLLQPVDPKAIES
;
A
#
# COMPACT_ATOMS: atom_id res chain seq x y z
N MET A 1 -34.76 -43.79 -38.05
CA MET A 1 -33.99 -44.77 -37.23
C MET A 1 -33.02 -43.97 -36.37
N SER A 2 -33.49 -43.47 -35.22
CA SER A 2 -33.26 -44.01 -33.87
C SER A 2 -31.80 -43.91 -33.42
N GLY A 3 -31.52 -43.03 -32.44
CA GLY A 3 -30.17 -42.79 -31.95
C GLY A 3 -30.07 -42.02 -30.63
N ILE A 4 -30.64 -42.59 -29.57
CA ILE A 4 -30.08 -42.67 -28.20
C ILE A 4 -29.96 -41.36 -27.39
N TRP A 5 -30.98 -41.14 -26.54
CA TRP A 5 -30.88 -40.31 -25.33
C TRP A 5 -29.98 -41.02 -24.30
N ARG A 6 -28.95 -40.34 -23.79
CA ARG A 6 -28.19 -40.80 -22.61
C ARG A 6 -28.79 -40.14 -21.36
N GLY A 7 -29.48 -40.95 -20.57
CA GLY A 7 -29.96 -40.58 -19.24
C GLY A 7 -28.79 -40.31 -18.31
N MET A 8 -28.85 -39.18 -17.59
CA MET A 8 -27.96 -38.89 -16.49
C MET A 8 -28.44 -39.65 -15.26
N SER A 9 -27.62 -40.60 -14.79
CA SER A 9 -27.84 -41.34 -13.56
C SER A 9 -27.73 -40.40 -12.36
N SER A 10 -28.79 -40.35 -11.56
CA SER A 10 -28.85 -39.63 -10.29
C SER A 10 -27.98 -40.33 -9.24
N LEU A 11 -26.85 -39.72 -8.88
CA LEU A 11 -26.11 -40.12 -7.69
C LEU A 11 -26.79 -39.51 -6.46
N SER A 12 -27.35 -40.40 -5.65
CA SER A 12 -28.02 -40.09 -4.39
C SER A 12 -26.97 -39.75 -3.34
N ILE A 13 -26.83 -38.46 -3.00
CA ILE A 13 -26.04 -38.04 -1.84
C ILE A 13 -27.01 -37.94 -0.66
N LYS A 14 -26.99 -38.96 0.18
CA LYS A 14 -27.67 -38.96 1.47
C LYS A 14 -26.71 -38.40 2.52
N ILE A 15 -27.25 -37.44 3.28
CA ILE A 15 -26.92 -37.07 4.68
C ILE A 15 -25.75 -36.10 4.86
N LEU A 16 -26.10 -34.85 5.19
CA LEU A 16 -25.64 -34.21 6.41
C LEU A 16 -26.85 -33.66 7.17
N THR A 17 -26.98 -34.17 8.38
CA THR A 17 -27.98 -33.93 9.40
C THR A 17 -27.86 -32.52 9.99
N GLU A 18 -29.02 -31.95 10.31
CA GLU A 18 -29.27 -30.90 11.32
C GLU A 18 -28.67 -29.50 11.08
N ALA A 19 -29.34 -28.72 10.25
CA ALA A 19 -29.42 -27.27 10.45
C ALA A 19 -30.76 -26.96 11.14
N THR A 20 -30.70 -26.43 12.36
CA THR A 20 -31.83 -25.81 13.05
C THR A 20 -32.52 -24.84 12.10
N VAL A 21 -33.79 -25.12 11.79
CA VAL A 21 -34.64 -24.34 10.90
C VAL A 21 -34.88 -22.98 11.54
N LEU A 22 -34.07 -21.99 11.17
CA LEU A 22 -34.47 -20.59 11.31
C LEU A 22 -35.66 -20.37 10.37
N SER A 23 -36.79 -19.97 10.95
CA SER A 23 -38.04 -19.71 10.26
C SER A 23 -37.83 -18.91 8.97
N PRO A 24 -38.46 -19.29 7.84
CA PRO A 24 -38.35 -18.51 6.60
C PRO A 24 -39.13 -17.22 6.76
N CYS A 25 -38.46 -16.09 7.01
CA CYS A 25 -39.07 -14.78 6.85
C CYS A 25 -39.35 -14.56 5.35
N PRO A 26 -40.63 -14.37 4.94
CA PRO A 26 -40.99 -14.16 3.55
C PRO A 26 -40.76 -12.68 3.22
N GLY A 27 -39.52 -12.36 2.91
CA GLY A 27 -39.12 -11.04 2.49
C GLY A 27 -37.78 -11.16 1.80
N PHE A 28 -37.79 -11.49 0.51
CA PHE A 28 -36.61 -11.35 -0.32
C PHE A 28 -36.39 -9.84 -0.53
N VAL A 29 -35.91 -9.17 0.53
CA VAL A 29 -35.45 -7.79 0.42
C VAL A 29 -34.25 -7.88 -0.51
N SER A 30 -34.34 -7.27 -1.68
CA SER A 30 -33.17 -7.06 -2.52
C SER A 30 -32.14 -6.31 -1.69
N ALA A 31 -31.19 -7.04 -1.09
CA ALA A 31 -30.12 -6.47 -0.30
C ALA A 31 -29.11 -5.86 -1.27
N ARG A 32 -29.49 -4.77 -1.94
CA ARG A 32 -28.55 -3.95 -2.70
C ARG A 32 -27.62 -3.29 -1.69
N SER A 33 -26.47 -3.93 -1.46
CA SER A 33 -25.42 -3.38 -0.63
C SER A 33 -25.06 -1.98 -1.12
N LYS A 34 -25.28 -0.96 -0.27
CA LYS A 34 -24.87 0.41 -0.56
C LYS A 34 -23.35 0.46 -0.53
N PHE A 35 -22.74 1.13 -1.51
CA PHE A 35 -21.29 1.34 -1.48
C PHE A 35 -20.95 2.33 -0.36
N THR A 36 -20.28 1.84 0.68
CA THR A 36 -19.84 2.61 1.85
C THR A 36 -18.32 2.62 1.98
N LYS A 37 -17.78 3.51 2.82
CA LYS A 37 -16.35 3.52 3.15
C LYS A 37 -15.94 2.17 3.75
N ALA A 38 -14.89 1.56 3.19
CA ALA A 38 -14.38 0.29 3.67
C ALA A 38 -13.77 0.43 5.07
N ARG A 39 -14.11 -0.48 5.98
CA ARG A 39 -13.46 -0.61 7.30
C ARG A 39 -12.40 -1.71 7.17
N ILE A 40 -11.14 -1.33 7.35
CA ILE A 40 -10.02 -2.28 7.20
C ILE A 40 -9.74 -2.93 8.56
N PRO A 41 -9.78 -4.27 8.67
CA PRO A 41 -9.48 -4.96 9.91
C PRO A 41 -8.03 -4.70 10.34
N LYS A 42 -7.80 -4.60 11.66
CA LYS A 42 -6.47 -4.34 12.21
C LYS A 42 -5.53 -5.53 12.01
N GLU A 43 -6.07 -6.74 12.08
CA GLU A 43 -5.38 -8.02 11.90
C GLU A 43 -4.58 -8.09 10.60
N LEU A 44 -5.15 -7.59 9.49
CA LEU A 44 -4.48 -7.56 8.18
C LEU A 44 -3.09 -6.89 8.24
N PHE A 45 -2.97 -5.79 8.99
CA PHE A 45 -1.69 -5.10 9.13
C PHE A 45 -0.74 -5.78 10.11
N ALA A 46 -1.25 -6.49 11.10
CA ALA A 46 -0.45 -7.28 12.05
C ALA A 46 0.09 -8.57 11.42
N GLU A 47 -0.63 -9.15 10.47
CA GLU A 47 -0.14 -10.27 9.65
C GLU A 47 0.95 -9.78 8.70
N ARG A 48 0.66 -8.71 7.95
CA ARG A 48 1.61 -8.10 7.01
C ARG A 48 2.90 -7.64 7.67
N SER A 49 2.86 -7.20 8.93
CA SER A 49 4.06 -6.79 9.63
C SER A 49 5.03 -7.95 9.83
N LYS A 50 4.57 -9.21 9.91
CA LYS A 50 5.44 -10.37 10.10
C LYS A 50 6.31 -10.70 8.87
N GLU A 51 6.00 -10.15 7.70
CA GLU A 51 6.72 -10.41 6.43
C GLU A 51 8.08 -9.67 6.33
N HIS A 52 8.88 -9.65 7.39
CA HIS A 52 10.14 -8.90 7.45
C HIS A 52 11.22 -9.46 6.50
N GLU A 53 11.41 -10.79 6.49
CA GLU A 53 12.44 -11.47 5.68
C GLU A 53 12.28 -11.19 4.18
N LYS A 54 11.03 -11.03 3.73
CA LYS A 54 10.68 -10.79 2.32
C LYS A 54 11.00 -9.38 1.86
N TYR A 55 10.83 -8.39 2.76
CA TYR A 55 10.95 -6.97 2.41
C TYR A 55 12.19 -6.30 3.00
N GLY A 56 12.94 -6.98 3.87
CA GLY A 56 14.19 -6.49 4.48
C GLY A 56 13.97 -5.28 5.40
N GLY A 57 12.90 -5.29 6.19
CA GLY A 57 12.59 -4.24 7.14
C GLY A 57 12.71 -4.73 8.59
N ASP A 58 13.40 -3.97 9.43
CA ASP A 58 13.66 -4.34 10.82
C ASP A 58 12.53 -3.83 11.75
N PRO A 59 11.91 -4.71 12.57
CA PRO A 59 10.85 -4.31 13.50
C PRO A 59 11.36 -3.41 14.62
N ASP A 60 12.58 -3.65 15.10
CA ASP A 60 13.18 -2.93 16.22
C ASP A 60 13.55 -1.50 15.83
N GLN A 61 13.94 -1.29 14.57
CA GLN A 61 14.30 0.03 14.03
C GLN A 61 13.39 0.40 12.85
N PRO A 62 12.15 0.84 13.13
CA PRO A 62 11.25 1.28 12.07
C PRO A 62 11.74 2.59 11.45
N HIS A 63 11.50 2.74 10.15
CA HIS A 63 11.83 3.98 9.44
C HIS A 63 10.89 5.12 9.85
N LYS A 64 11.45 6.32 9.90
CA LYS A 64 10.75 7.51 10.42
C LYS A 64 9.87 8.20 9.36
N LEU A 65 10.27 8.14 8.09
CA LEU A 65 9.68 8.90 7.00
C LEU A 65 9.29 7.97 5.84
N HIS A 66 8.10 8.19 5.30
CA HIS A 66 7.60 7.53 4.09
C HIS A 66 7.83 8.41 2.88
N ILE A 67 8.25 7.81 1.78
CA ILE A 67 8.11 8.37 0.43
C ILE A 67 6.79 7.83 -0.13
N VAL A 68 5.84 8.73 -0.35
CA VAL A 68 4.52 8.39 -0.89
C VAL A 68 4.42 8.94 -2.30
N THR A 69 4.13 8.06 -3.25
CA THR A 69 3.98 8.41 -4.66
C THR A 69 2.64 7.92 -5.16
N ARG A 70 1.83 8.79 -5.77
CA ARG A 70 0.56 8.37 -6.38
C ARG A 70 0.81 7.67 -7.71
N VAL A 71 0.40 6.41 -7.80
CA VAL A 71 0.59 5.55 -8.99
C VAL A 71 -0.70 5.26 -9.74
N LYS A 72 -1.88 5.40 -9.11
CA LYS A 72 -3.18 5.26 -9.78
C LYS A 72 -3.93 6.60 -9.87
N SER A 73 -4.82 6.67 -10.86
CA SER A 73 -5.71 7.82 -11.04
C SER A 73 -6.78 7.91 -9.95
N VAL A 74 -7.13 9.14 -9.59
CA VAL A 74 -8.23 9.49 -8.69
C VAL A 74 -9.56 9.60 -9.46
N MET A 75 -9.53 9.55 -10.79
CA MET A 75 -10.73 9.50 -11.62
C MET A 75 -11.56 8.27 -11.28
N ARG A 76 -12.90 8.44 -11.26
CA ARG A 76 -13.87 7.39 -10.89
C ARG A 76 -13.70 6.85 -9.46
N ARG A 77 -13.00 7.58 -8.59
CA ARG A 77 -12.95 7.29 -7.14
C ARG A 77 -14.00 8.09 -6.37
N PRO A 78 -14.42 7.62 -5.19
CA PRO A 78 -15.33 8.35 -4.32
C PRO A 78 -14.73 9.68 -3.86
N HIS A 79 -15.59 10.68 -3.57
CA HIS A 79 -15.15 12.03 -3.20
C HIS A 79 -14.20 12.04 -2.00
N TRP A 80 -14.46 11.21 -0.98
CA TRP A 80 -13.61 11.10 0.21
C TRP A 80 -12.18 10.64 -0.09
N GLU A 81 -11.97 9.77 -1.10
CA GLU A 81 -10.63 9.39 -1.53
C GLU A 81 -9.92 10.58 -2.20
N LYS A 82 -10.65 11.38 -2.97
CA LYS A 82 -10.08 12.57 -3.63
C LYS A 82 -9.65 13.62 -2.62
N GLU A 83 -10.44 13.83 -1.57
CA GLU A 83 -10.11 14.74 -0.48
C GLU A 83 -8.85 14.28 0.27
N MET A 84 -8.76 12.99 0.63
CA MET A 84 -7.54 12.45 1.26
C MET A 84 -6.29 12.63 0.39
N VAL A 85 -6.39 12.38 -0.92
CA VAL A 85 -5.27 12.60 -1.86
C VAL A 85 -4.87 14.07 -1.92
N LYS A 86 -5.84 15.01 -1.85
CA LYS A 86 -5.55 16.45 -1.76
C LYS A 86 -4.84 16.80 -0.45
N HIS A 87 -5.33 16.31 0.68
CA HIS A 87 -4.72 16.55 2.00
C HIS A 87 -3.28 16.02 2.11
N LEU A 88 -2.99 14.89 1.45
CA LEU A 88 -1.65 14.30 1.40
C LEU A 88 -0.73 14.99 0.38
N GLY A 89 -1.18 16.00 -0.37
CA GLY A 89 -0.37 16.67 -1.38
C GLY A 89 -0.09 15.85 -2.65
N LEU A 90 -0.85 14.79 -2.89
CA LEU A 90 -0.60 13.80 -3.96
C LEU A 90 -1.37 14.11 -5.27
N GLN A 91 -1.57 15.40 -5.56
CA GLN A 91 -2.37 15.84 -6.71
C GLN A 91 -1.70 15.47 -8.04
N LYS A 92 -0.39 15.69 -8.15
CA LYS A 92 0.41 15.29 -9.31
C LYS A 92 0.77 13.79 -9.22
N ALA A 93 0.54 13.05 -10.30
CA ALA A 93 0.93 11.64 -10.36
C ALA A 93 2.45 11.51 -10.43
N ASN A 94 2.99 10.38 -9.96
CA ASN A 94 4.41 10.04 -10.04
C ASN A 94 5.37 11.09 -9.42
N THR A 95 4.87 11.97 -8.55
CA THR A 95 5.68 12.92 -7.80
C THR A 95 5.79 12.42 -6.36
N PRO A 96 7.02 12.18 -5.86
CA PRO A 96 7.22 11.70 -4.50
C PRO A 96 6.93 12.82 -3.50
N VAL A 97 6.21 12.49 -2.42
CA VAL A 97 5.94 13.38 -1.28
C VAL A 97 6.37 12.68 0.00
N ILE A 98 7.12 13.37 0.84
CA ILE A 98 7.62 12.83 2.10
C ILE A 98 6.60 13.07 3.19
N HIS A 99 6.27 12.01 3.93
CA HIS A 99 5.31 12.05 5.05
C HIS A 99 5.88 11.39 6.30
N LYS A 100 5.45 11.86 7.48
CA LYS A 100 5.87 11.29 8.77
C LYS A 100 5.20 9.92 8.99
N ASN A 101 5.97 8.93 9.45
CA ASN A 101 5.45 7.62 9.86
C ASN A 101 4.77 7.72 11.23
N THR A 102 3.60 8.37 11.28
CA THR A 102 2.78 8.54 12.49
C THR A 102 1.43 7.84 12.34
N PRO A 103 0.77 7.41 13.44
CA PRO A 103 -0.52 6.73 13.35
C PRO A 103 -1.59 7.54 12.61
N ALA A 104 -1.61 8.87 12.78
CA ALA A 104 -2.54 9.77 12.10
C ALA A 104 -2.38 9.71 10.58
N VAL A 105 -1.16 9.91 10.08
CA VAL A 105 -0.85 9.84 8.64
C VAL A 105 -1.06 8.42 8.11
N ASN A 106 -0.61 7.40 8.85
CA ASN A 106 -0.78 6.01 8.45
C ASN A 106 -2.26 5.63 8.32
N SER A 107 -3.15 6.15 9.16
CA SER A 107 -4.60 5.90 9.03
C SER A 107 -5.16 6.39 7.69
N GLN A 108 -4.71 7.57 7.22
CA GLN A 108 -5.09 8.14 5.94
C GLN A 108 -4.51 7.32 4.78
N LEU A 109 -3.22 6.97 4.86
CA LEU A 109 -2.55 6.14 3.86
C LEU A 109 -3.19 4.75 3.72
N LYS A 110 -3.66 4.16 4.82
CA LYS A 110 -4.39 2.86 4.80
C LYS A 110 -5.65 2.93 3.95
N PHE A 111 -6.38 4.05 3.95
CA PHE A 111 -7.58 4.21 3.13
C PHE A 111 -7.27 4.36 1.63
N VAL A 112 -6.17 5.02 1.28
CA VAL A 112 -5.77 5.25 -0.13
C VAL A 112 -4.68 4.29 -0.60
N LYS A 113 -4.42 3.19 0.12
CA LYS A 113 -3.31 2.26 -0.15
C LYS A 113 -3.33 1.65 -1.55
N HIS A 114 -4.49 1.57 -2.18
CA HIS A 114 -4.65 1.09 -3.57
C HIS A 114 -4.28 2.14 -4.63
N LEU A 115 -4.11 3.40 -4.24
CA LEU A 115 -3.76 4.50 -5.15
C LEU A 115 -2.28 4.87 -5.11
N VAL A 116 -1.61 4.54 -4.01
CA VAL A 116 -0.26 5.02 -3.70
C VAL A 116 0.74 3.88 -3.62
N ARG A 117 1.99 4.20 -3.94
CA ARG A 117 3.18 3.42 -3.61
C ARG A 117 3.82 4.07 -2.39
N ILE A 118 4.14 3.27 -1.38
CA ILE A 118 4.79 3.72 -0.14
C ILE A 118 6.15 3.03 -0.08
N GLN A 119 7.20 3.81 0.11
CA GLN A 119 8.57 3.33 0.31
C GLN A 119 9.16 3.97 1.56
N PRO A 120 10.07 3.29 2.29
CA PRO A 120 10.83 3.92 3.35
C PRO A 120 11.85 4.90 2.75
N LEU A 121 12.03 6.07 3.37
CA LEU A 121 13.15 6.96 3.05
C LEU A 121 14.41 6.43 3.72
N LYS A 122 15.44 6.13 2.92
CA LYS A 122 16.77 5.70 3.39
C LYS A 122 17.78 6.83 3.24
N THR A 123 18.58 7.06 4.27
CA THR A 123 19.62 8.10 4.30
C THR A 123 20.98 7.46 4.54
N PRO A 124 21.64 6.93 3.48
CA PRO A 124 22.90 6.20 3.64
C PRO A 124 24.03 7.08 4.20
N TYR A 125 24.03 8.37 3.86
CA TYR A 125 25.05 9.33 4.29
C TYR A 125 24.60 10.22 5.47
N GLY A 126 23.46 9.90 6.09
CA GLY A 126 22.85 10.74 7.12
C GLY A 126 21.93 11.84 6.56
N LEU A 127 21.62 12.83 7.40
CA LEU A 127 20.81 13.98 7.01
C LEU A 127 21.67 14.97 6.21
N PRO A 128 21.11 15.61 5.17
CA PRO A 128 21.84 16.61 4.42
C PRO A 128 22.19 17.81 5.30
N THR A 129 23.39 18.35 5.12
CA THR A 129 23.83 19.61 5.74
C THR A 129 23.31 20.78 4.91
N GLU A 130 23.33 22.00 5.45
CA GLU A 130 22.89 23.22 4.73
C GLU A 130 23.57 23.41 3.36
N GLN A 131 24.85 23.04 3.26
CA GLN A 131 25.62 23.08 2.01
C GLN A 131 25.12 22.07 0.97
N ASP A 132 24.68 20.89 1.43
CA ASP A 132 24.26 19.78 0.56
C ASP A 132 22.82 19.94 0.06
N MET A 133 22.04 20.89 0.61
CA MET A 133 20.60 21.02 0.34
C MET A 133 20.29 21.16 -1.16
N ALA A 134 21.08 21.95 -1.89
CA ALA A 134 20.88 22.21 -3.31
C ALA A 134 21.17 20.98 -4.18
N ASP A 135 22.08 20.12 -3.73
CA ASP A 135 22.62 19.00 -4.50
C ASP A 135 21.96 17.66 -4.13
N THR A 136 20.88 17.67 -3.33
CA THR A 136 20.19 16.44 -2.94
C THR A 136 19.14 15.99 -3.94
N TYR A 137 19.03 14.67 -4.13
CA TYR A 137 17.94 14.08 -4.89
C TYR A 137 17.50 12.73 -4.34
N ILE A 138 16.28 12.32 -4.68
CA ILE A 138 15.70 11.04 -4.27
C ILE A 138 15.81 10.04 -5.41
N ASN A 139 16.45 8.90 -5.15
CA ASN A 139 16.55 7.81 -6.12
C ASN A 139 15.26 6.96 -6.16
N SER A 140 15.08 6.20 -7.24
CA SER A 140 13.98 5.23 -7.42
C SER A 140 13.89 4.16 -6.32
N LYS A 141 15.04 3.83 -5.69
CA LYS A 141 15.14 2.92 -4.55
C LYS A 141 14.57 3.49 -3.24
N GLY A 142 14.38 4.82 -3.17
CA GLY A 142 13.98 5.52 -1.95
C GLY A 142 15.16 6.02 -1.10
N GLU A 143 16.33 6.15 -1.71
CA GLU A 143 17.54 6.68 -1.07
C GLU A 143 17.65 8.19 -1.31
N LEU A 144 17.99 8.96 -0.28
CA LEU A 144 18.37 10.35 -0.39
C LEU A 144 19.88 10.44 -0.62
N ILE A 145 20.27 10.87 -1.81
CA ILE A 145 21.68 10.95 -2.24
C ILE A 145 22.04 12.43 -2.42
N VAL A 146 23.26 12.78 -2.04
CA VAL A 146 23.87 14.08 -2.31
C VAL A 146 24.70 13.94 -3.58
N HIS A 147 24.48 14.80 -4.58
CA HIS A 147 25.37 14.94 -5.73
C HIS A 147 26.72 15.46 -5.23
N ARG A 148 27.70 14.55 -5.15
CA ARG A 148 29.09 14.96 -4.89
C ARG A 148 29.68 15.48 -6.19
N LEU A 149 29.80 16.79 -6.29
CA LEU A 149 30.71 17.38 -7.28
C LEU A 149 32.11 16.83 -7.03
N LEU A 150 32.86 16.54 -8.09
CA LEU A 150 34.26 16.11 -7.96
C LEU A 150 35.02 17.26 -7.30
N GLN A 151 35.35 17.10 -6.02
CA GLN A 151 36.28 18.00 -5.36
C GLN A 151 37.69 17.67 -5.86
N PRO A 152 38.52 18.68 -6.15
CA PRO A 152 39.92 18.43 -6.46
C PRO A 152 40.54 17.65 -5.30
N VAL A 153 41.20 16.54 -5.61
CA VAL A 153 41.89 15.71 -4.61
C VAL A 153 42.97 16.56 -3.96
N ASP A 154 43.01 16.58 -2.63
CA ASP A 154 44.07 17.28 -1.90
C ASP A 154 45.45 16.78 -2.38
N PRO A 155 46.35 17.66 -2.85
CA PRO A 155 47.61 17.24 -3.46
C PRO A 155 48.50 16.42 -2.51
N LYS A 156 48.32 16.59 -1.19
CA LYS A 156 49.03 15.83 -0.14
C LYS A 156 48.74 14.33 -0.15
N ALA A 157 47.62 13.89 -0.73
CA ALA A 157 47.25 12.48 -0.83
C ALA A 157 47.82 11.79 -2.08
N ILE A 158 48.39 12.55 -3.03
CA ILE A 158 48.93 12.03 -4.31
C ILE A 158 50.44 11.77 -4.18
N GLU A 159 51.11 12.40 -3.22
CA GLU A 159 52.56 12.31 -3.01
C GLU A 159 53.00 11.17 -2.06
N SER A 160 52.12 10.21 -1.75
CA SER A 160 52.41 8.99 -0.96
C SER A 160 52.22 7.74 -1.82
#